data_AF-A0A6V7JJY0-F1
#
_entry.id   AF-A0A6V7JJY0-F1
#
_cell.length_a   1.000
_cell.length_b   1.000
_cell.length_c   1.000
_cell.angle_alpha   90.00
_cell.angle_beta   90.00
_cell.angle_gamma   90.00
#
_symmetry.space_group_name_H-M   'P 1'
#
loop_
_entity.id
_entity.type
_entity.pdbx_description
1 polymer ?
#
loop_
_entity_poly.entity_id
_entity_poly.type
_entity_poly.pdbx_seq_one_letter_code
_entity_poly.pdbx_strand_id
1 'polypeptide(L)'
;QLSFLEISQETRLPVNEVELLVMKALAQGLVRGAIDQVAGIVNMTWVQPRVLDRSQISGMVQQLERWCNDVNTMEQLLESRASEILTL
;
A
#
# COMPACT_ATOMS: atom_id res chain seq x y z
N GLN A 1 6.34 1.92 1.58
CA GLN A 1 7.51 2.75 1.90
C GLN A 1 8.18 3.11 0.58
N LEU A 2 8.52 4.38 0.35
CA LEU A 2 9.14 4.86 -0.89
C LEU A 2 10.41 5.64 -0.54
N SER A 3 11.52 5.37 -1.21
CA SER A 3 12.77 6.11 -1.03
C SER A 3 12.76 7.42 -1.82
N PHE A 4 13.53 8.41 -1.36
CA PHE A 4 13.71 9.67 -2.09
C PHE A 4 14.35 9.44 -3.45
N LEU A 5 15.19 8.42 -3.59
CA LEU A 5 15.83 8.06 -4.86
C LEU A 5 14.80 7.57 -5.89
N GLU A 6 13.90 6.66 -5.50
CA GLU A 6 12.82 6.18 -6.37
C GLU A 6 11.92 7.34 -6.81
N ILE A 7 11.54 8.21 -5.86
CA ILE A 7 10.70 9.38 -6.18
C ILE A 7 11.44 10.34 -7.12
N SER A 8 12.72 10.59 -6.90
CA SER A 8 13.57 11.43 -7.77
C SER A 8 13.63 10.88 -9.19
N GLN A 9 13.81 9.56 -9.35
CA GLN A 9 13.89 8.89 -10.66
C GLN A 9 12.56 8.98 -11.42
N GLU A 10 11.45 8.68 -10.75
CA GLU A 10 10.11 8.70 -11.36
C GLU A 10 9.63 10.12 -11.70
N THR A 11 9.93 11.09 -10.84
CA THR A 11 9.54 12.50 -11.05
C THR A 11 10.53 13.27 -11.91
N ARG A 12 11.72 12.69 -12.17
CA ARG A 12 12.85 13.34 -12.84
C ARG A 12 13.28 14.64 -12.18
N LEU A 13 13.12 14.72 -10.86
CA LEU A 13 13.53 15.84 -10.04
C LEU A 13 14.83 15.50 -9.30
N PRO A 14 15.69 16.48 -9.03
CA PRO A 14 16.82 16.31 -8.13
C PRO A 14 16.39 15.79 -6.74
N VAL A 15 17.19 14.92 -6.12
CA VAL A 15 16.88 14.30 -4.82
C VAL A 15 16.63 15.36 -3.73
N ASN A 16 17.33 16.49 -3.78
CA ASN A 16 17.16 17.61 -2.85
C ASN A 16 15.81 18.32 -2.97
N GLU A 17 15.07 18.15 -4.07
CA GLU A 17 13.75 18.76 -4.28
C GLU A 17 12.59 17.81 -3.95
N VAL A 18 12.88 16.52 -3.76
CA VAL A 18 11.86 15.50 -3.46
C VAL A 18 11.12 15.81 -2.17
N GLU A 19 11.82 16.25 -1.14
CA GLU A 19 11.20 16.60 0.15
C GLU A 19 10.15 17.70 0.00
N LEU A 20 10.49 18.78 -0.74
CA LEU A 20 9.58 19.88 -0.99
C LEU A 20 8.36 19.44 -1.80
N LEU A 21 8.54 18.55 -2.79
CA LEU A 21 7.43 17.97 -3.54
C LEU A 21 6.47 17.19 -2.63
N VAL A 22 7.01 16.33 -1.77
CA VAL A 22 6.21 15.51 -0.86
C VAL A 22 5.48 16.38 0.15
N MET A 23 6.14 17.41 0.70
CA MET A 23 5.50 18.40 1.58
C MET A 23 4.32 19.11 0.90
N LYS A 24 4.46 19.49 -0.38
CA LYS A 24 3.34 20.10 -1.14
C LYS A 24 2.17 19.12 -1.31
N ALA A 25 2.46 17.85 -1.62
CA ALA A 25 1.42 16.83 -1.76
C ALA A 25 0.67 16.58 -0.43
N LEU A 26 1.39 16.59 0.70
CA LEU A 26 0.81 16.50 2.04
C LEU A 26 -0.05 17.73 2.36
N ALA A 27 0.45 18.94 2.08
CA ALA A 27 -0.27 20.20 2.33
C ALA A 27 -1.55 20.34 1.51
N GLN A 28 -1.57 19.81 0.28
CA GLN A 28 -2.76 19.78 -0.58
C GLN A 28 -3.71 18.63 -0.25
N GLY A 29 -3.34 17.75 0.69
CA GLY A 29 -4.16 16.60 1.08
C GLY A 29 -4.27 15.51 0.01
N LEU A 30 -3.39 15.51 -0.99
CA LEU A 30 -3.32 14.47 -2.02
C LEU A 30 -2.87 13.13 -1.43
N VAL A 31 -2.04 13.21 -0.39
CA VAL A 31 -1.49 12.04 0.32
C VAL A 31 -1.45 12.32 1.82
N ARG A 32 -1.42 11.26 2.62
CA ARG A 32 -1.16 11.32 4.07
C ARG A 32 -0.05 10.35 4.42
N GLY A 33 0.80 10.73 5.36
CA GLY A 33 1.97 9.95 5.73
C GLY A 33 2.95 10.72 6.59
N ALA A 34 4.14 10.15 6.74
CA ALA A 34 5.28 10.74 7.46
C ALA A 34 6.54 10.70 6.59
N ILE A 35 7.38 11.71 6.74
CA ILE A 35 8.68 11.82 6.06
C ILE A 35 9.77 11.50 7.09
N ASP A 36 10.67 10.57 6.74
CA ASP A 36 11.92 10.33 7.45
C ASP A 36 13.08 10.81 6.56
N GLN A 37 13.51 12.05 6.80
CA GLN A 37 14.55 12.68 6.00
C GLN A 37 15.93 12.05 6.25
N VAL A 38 16.20 11.58 7.47
CA VAL A 38 17.50 10.98 7.85
C VAL A 38 17.68 9.64 7.12
N ALA A 39 16.62 8.83 7.07
CA ALA A 39 16.62 7.60 6.28
C ALA A 39 16.42 7.84 4.78
N GLY A 40 15.98 9.04 4.37
CA GLY A 40 15.66 9.37 2.97
C GLY A 40 14.43 8.63 2.45
N ILE A 41 13.40 8.49 3.30
CA ILE A 41 12.24 7.64 3.06
C ILE A 41 10.94 8.37 3.36
N VAL A 42 9.90 8.04 2.60
CA VAL A 42 8.53 8.47 2.84
C VAL A 42 7.62 7.28 3.13
N ASN A 43 6.93 7.37 4.26
CA ASN A 43 5.91 6.40 4.69
C ASN A 43 4.52 6.94 4.38
N MET A 44 3.92 6.44 3.30
CA MET A 44 2.56 6.79 2.88
C MET A 44 1.54 5.89 3.56
N THR A 45 0.56 6.48 4.23
CA THR A 45 -0.54 5.76 4.88
C THR A 45 -1.84 5.84 4.08
N TRP A 46 -2.00 6.86 3.24
CA TRP A 46 -3.19 7.06 2.43
C TRP A 46 -2.89 7.93 1.21
N VAL A 47 -3.65 7.69 0.14
CA VAL A 47 -3.58 8.46 -1.11
C VAL A 47 -5.00 8.84 -1.55
N GLN A 48 -5.14 9.99 -2.20
CA GLN A 48 -6.42 10.45 -2.72
C GLN A 48 -6.96 9.48 -3.78
N PRO A 49 -8.23 9.03 -3.67
CA PRO A 49 -8.88 8.25 -4.70
C PRO A 49 -8.91 8.99 -6.03
N ARG A 50 -8.64 8.28 -7.12
CA ARG A 50 -8.65 8.80 -8.48
C ARG A 50 -9.58 7.99 -9.37
N VAL A 51 -9.90 8.54 -10.54
CA VAL A 51 -10.62 7.80 -11.59
C VAL A 51 -9.74 6.65 -12.07
N LEU A 52 -10.34 5.46 -12.18
CA LEU A 52 -9.65 4.24 -12.59
C LEU A 52 -10.07 3.81 -14.00
N ASP A 53 -9.12 3.24 -14.73
CA ASP A 53 -9.39 2.57 -16.00
C ASP A 53 -9.80 1.10 -15.79
N ARG A 54 -10.29 0.45 -16.87
CA ARG A 54 -10.76 -0.95 -16.80
C ARG A 54 -9.64 -1.94 -16.43
N SER A 55 -8.40 -1.66 -16.82
CA SER A 55 -7.26 -2.54 -16.53
C SER A 55 -6.90 -2.49 -15.04
N GLN A 56 -6.93 -1.30 -14.45
CA GLN A 56 -6.71 -1.07 -13.02
C GLN A 56 -7.80 -1.73 -12.18
N ILE A 57 -9.06 -1.63 -12.59
CA ILE A 57 -10.17 -2.33 -11.94
C ILE A 57 -9.96 -3.84 -11.98
N SER A 58 -9.53 -4.40 -13.12
CA SER A 58 -9.22 -5.83 -13.21
C SER A 58 -8.10 -6.24 -12.24
N GLY A 59 -7.06 -5.41 -12.09
CA GLY A 59 -6.02 -5.63 -11.08
C GLY A 59 -6.54 -5.64 -9.65
N MET A 60 -7.50 -4.78 -9.32
CA MET A 60 -8.15 -4.77 -8.00
C MET A 60 -8.97 -6.04 -7.75
N VAL A 61 -9.69 -6.53 -8.77
CA VAL A 61 -10.44 -7.79 -8.67
C VAL A 61 -9.49 -8.96 -8.35
N GLN A 62 -8.36 -9.05 -9.05
CA GLN A 62 -7.36 -10.10 -8.78
C GLN A 62 -6.74 -10.01 -7.38
N GLN A 63 -6.64 -8.81 -6.80
CA GLN A 63 -6.20 -8.66 -5.41
C GLN A 63 -7.26 -9.16 -4.43
N LEU A 64 -8.54 -8.86 -4.68
CA LEU A 64 -9.65 -9.35 -3.86
C LEU A 64 -9.79 -10.88 -3.94
N GLU A 65 -9.68 -11.46 -5.13
CA GLU A 65 -9.71 -12.92 -5.32
C GLU A 65 -8.60 -13.62 -4.53
N ARG A 66 -7.37 -13.09 -4.58
CA ARG A 66 -6.26 -13.61 -3.76
C ARG A 66 -6.56 -13.54 -2.28
N TRP A 67 -7.06 -12.40 -1.80
CA TRP A 67 -7.40 -12.25 -0.40
C TRP A 67 -8.51 -13.24 0.04
N CYS A 68 -9.55 -13.43 -0.78
CA CYS A 68 -10.58 -14.44 -0.50
C CYS A 68 -10.00 -15.85 -0.41
N ASN A 69 -9.07 -16.21 -1.32
CA ASN A 69 -8.40 -17.52 -1.28
C ASN A 69 -7.55 -17.70 -0.03
N ASP A 70 -6.84 -16.66 0.41
CA ASP A 70 -6.04 -16.69 1.64
C ASP A 70 -6.93 -16.89 2.87
N VAL A 71 -8.10 -16.22 2.92
CA VAL A 71 -9.09 -16.40 4.00
C VAL A 71 -9.68 -17.82 3.99
N ASN A 72 -10.05 -18.36 2.83
CA ASN A 72 -10.56 -19.73 2.72
C ASN A 72 -9.51 -20.77 3.16
N THR A 73 -8.24 -20.53 2.83
CA THR A 73 -7.13 -21.41 3.27
C THR A 73 -6.97 -21.36 4.79
N MET A 74 -7.06 -20.16 5.38
CA MET A 74 -7.05 -19.99 6.83
C MET A 74 -8.23 -20.70 7.50
N GLU A 75 -9.43 -20.60 6.93
CA GLU A 75 -10.63 -21.28 7.41
C GLU A 75 -10.45 -22.80 7.43
N GLN A 76 -10.00 -23.39 6.33
CA GLN A 76 -9.75 -24.84 6.25
C GLN A 76 -8.71 -25.32 7.26
N LEU A 77 -7.64 -24.54 7.48
CA LEU A 77 -6.65 -24.83 8.51
C LEU A 77 -7.27 -24.78 9.90
N LEU A 78 -8.15 -23.82 10.15
CA LEU A 78 -8.84 -23.67 11.43
C LEU A 78 -9.81 -24.82 11.65
N GLU A 79 -10.63 -25.22 10.68
CA GLU A 79 -11.52 -26.38 10.78
C GLU A 79 -10.77 -27.67 11.11
N SER A 80 -9.64 -27.92 10.41
CA SER A 80 -8.84 -29.13 10.63
C SER A 80 -8.26 -29.23 12.05
N ARG A 81 -7.88 -28.10 12.66
CA ARG A 81 -7.26 -28.07 13.99
C ARG A 81 -8.27 -27.84 15.12
N ALA A 82 -9.35 -27.12 14.85
CA ALA A 82 -10.40 -26.83 15.83
C ALA A 82 -11.30 -28.03 16.09
N SER A 83 -11.38 -29.00 15.15
CA SER A 83 -12.10 -30.26 15.35
C SER A 83 -11.69 -30.99 16.64
N GLU A 84 -10.40 -31.01 16.99
CA GLU A 84 -9.89 -31.62 18.23
C GLU A 84 -10.28 -30.85 19.50
N ILE A 85 -10.52 -29.53 19.40
CA ILE A 85 -10.88 -28.67 20.53
C ILE A 85 -12.40 -28.64 20.75
N LEU A 86 -13.18 -28.67 19.66
CA LEU A 86 -14.64 -28.52 19.68
C LEU A 86 -15.41 -29.82 19.96
N THR A 87 -14.73 -30.98 19.95
CA THR A 87 -15.34 -32.30 20.23
C THR A 87 -15.06 -32.83 21.65
N LEU A 88 -14.41 -32.03 22.51
CA LEU A 88 -14.34 -32.21 23.97
C LEU A 88 -15.52 -31.52 24.67
#